data_AF-A0A830HFK1-F1
#
_entry.id   AF-A0A830HFK1-F1
#
_cell.length_a   1.000
_cell.length_b   1.000
_cell.length_c   1.000
_cell.angle_alpha   90.00
_cell.angle_beta   90.00
_cell.angle_gamma   90.00
#
_symmetry.space_group_name_H-M   'P 1'
#
loop_
_entity.id
_entity.type
_entity.pdbx_description
1 polymer ?
#
loop_
_entity_poly.entity_id
_entity_poly.type
_entity_poly.pdbx_seq_one_letter_code
_entity_poly.pdbx_strand_id
1 'polypeptide(L)'
;MSSSSSSSKQKHPSLHARVTTPEKTESFARTANGIGGGIVNNRMRLEELDEDIKADEKGIVEYKAMIKQLAVKRELLDERLKKNRAWLKDYEESIGPFQTQYANLVAEIESTYGEAKERHRAGVEILIRDFNYHPTFKRWDDNFTATPFVPK
;
A
#
# COMPACT_ATOMS: atom_id res chain seq x y z
N MET A 1 -61.43 85.24 74.02
CA MET A 1 -61.27 84.68 72.66
C MET A 1 -59.79 84.34 72.52
N SER A 2 -59.38 83.07 72.55
CA SER A 2 -59.39 82.14 71.40
C SER A 2 -58.52 82.67 70.25
N SER A 3 -57.56 81.96 69.64
CA SER A 3 -56.84 80.70 69.92
C SER A 3 -55.54 80.72 69.05
N SER A 4 -54.66 79.73 68.90
CA SER A 4 -54.60 78.31 69.31
C SER A 4 -53.12 77.83 69.25
N SER A 5 -52.80 76.69 69.86
CA SER A 5 -51.51 76.01 69.69
C SER A 5 -51.32 75.40 68.29
N SER A 6 -50.10 75.45 67.73
CA SER A 6 -49.66 74.46 66.74
C SER A 6 -48.13 74.28 66.71
N SER A 7 -47.70 73.03 66.92
CA SER A 7 -46.32 72.58 66.78
C SER A 7 -46.06 72.09 65.34
N SER A 8 -44.90 72.38 64.75
CA SER A 8 -44.39 71.55 63.64
C SER A 8 -42.87 71.71 63.40
N LYS A 9 -42.12 70.74 63.91
CA LYS A 9 -40.88 70.14 63.36
C LYS A 9 -39.97 71.01 62.48
N GLN A 10 -38.80 71.33 63.02
CA GLN A 10 -37.61 71.63 62.21
C GLN A 10 -37.32 70.47 61.25
N LYS A 11 -37.18 70.75 59.95
CA LYS A 11 -36.74 69.78 58.96
C LYS A 11 -35.22 69.72 58.97
N HIS A 12 -34.65 68.60 59.43
CA HIS A 12 -33.23 68.32 59.19
C HIS A 12 -32.98 68.17 57.68
N PRO A 13 -31.89 68.74 57.13
CA PRO A 13 -31.51 68.48 55.75
C PRO A 13 -31.11 67.01 55.62
N SER A 14 -31.73 66.29 54.68
CA SER A 14 -31.37 64.91 54.39
C SER A 14 -29.95 64.84 53.82
N LEU A 15 -29.05 64.19 54.55
CA LEU A 15 -27.75 63.77 54.01
C LEU A 15 -27.96 62.88 52.77
N HIS A 16 -26.98 62.91 51.86
CA HIS A 16 -26.97 62.26 50.54
C HIS A 16 -27.74 62.99 49.43
N ALA A 17 -27.21 64.15 49.02
CA ALA A 17 -27.38 64.60 47.65
C ALA A 17 -26.79 63.54 46.69
N ARG A 18 -27.54 63.17 45.65
CA ARG A 18 -27.14 62.11 44.71
C ARG A 18 -26.01 62.63 43.80
N VAL A 19 -24.77 62.21 44.05
CA VAL A 19 -23.55 62.68 43.35
C VAL A 19 -23.51 62.26 41.86
N THR A 20 -24.39 61.35 41.44
CA THR A 20 -24.50 60.86 40.05
C THR A 20 -25.43 61.73 39.21
N THR A 21 -24.89 62.46 38.24
CA THR A 21 -25.69 63.09 37.16
C THR A 21 -26.16 62.03 36.16
N PRO A 22 -27.31 62.21 35.48
CA PRO A 22 -27.84 61.23 34.53
C PRO A 22 -26.86 60.91 33.39
N GLU A 23 -26.18 61.94 32.87
CA GLU A 23 -25.14 61.84 31.85
C GLU A 23 -23.97 60.92 32.29
N LYS A 24 -23.51 61.04 33.54
CA LYS A 24 -22.45 60.17 34.09
C LYS A 24 -22.92 58.72 34.26
N THR A 25 -24.20 58.50 34.58
CA THR A 25 -24.77 57.15 34.63
C THR A 25 -24.97 56.55 33.25
N GLU A 26 -25.33 57.34 32.24
CA GLU A 26 -25.42 56.89 30.85
C GLU A 26 -24.04 56.56 30.26
N SER A 27 -23.04 57.41 30.46
CA SER A 27 -21.67 57.13 29.99
C SER A 27 -21.12 55.87 30.66
N PHE A 28 -21.31 55.72 31.98
CA PHE A 28 -20.92 54.51 32.70
C PHE A 28 -21.66 53.27 32.19
N ALA A 29 -22.98 53.35 31.95
CA ALA A 29 -23.75 52.24 31.40
C ALA A 29 -23.30 51.85 29.98
N ARG A 30 -22.98 52.82 29.11
CA ARG A 30 -22.43 52.55 27.77
C ARG A 30 -21.06 51.87 27.86
N THR A 31 -20.17 52.34 28.73
CA THR A 31 -18.86 51.71 28.96
C THR A 31 -19.01 50.29 29.54
N ALA A 32 -19.87 50.10 30.54
CA ALA A 32 -20.14 48.79 31.13
C ALA A 32 -20.73 47.79 30.11
N ASN A 33 -21.67 48.24 29.28
CA ASN A 33 -22.24 47.42 28.21
C ASN A 33 -21.21 47.08 27.12
N GLY A 34 -20.33 48.03 26.75
CA GLY A 34 -19.23 47.79 25.81
C GLY A 34 -18.21 46.77 26.33
N ILE A 35 -17.84 46.88 27.60
CA ILE A 35 -16.97 45.90 28.27
C ILE A 35 -17.66 44.52 28.35
N GLY A 36 -18.94 44.47 28.74
CA GLY A 36 -19.72 43.25 28.79
C GLY A 36 -19.82 42.54 27.43
N GLY A 37 -20.13 43.28 26.36
CA GLY A 37 -20.15 42.75 24.99
C GLY A 37 -18.77 42.25 24.53
N GLY A 38 -17.70 42.98 24.87
CA GLY A 38 -16.33 42.54 24.60
C GLY A 38 -15.95 41.24 25.31
N ILE A 39 -16.36 41.08 26.58
CA ILE A 39 -16.14 39.85 27.36
C ILE A 39 -16.90 38.67 26.73
N VAL A 40 -18.17 38.84 26.33
CA VAL A 40 -18.96 37.79 25.67
C VAL A 40 -18.34 37.38 24.34
N ASN A 41 -17.94 38.33 23.50
CA ASN A 41 -17.30 38.05 22.22
C ASN A 41 -15.93 37.35 22.39
N ASN A 42 -15.13 37.76 23.37
CA ASN A 42 -13.86 37.08 23.67
C ASN A 42 -14.07 35.66 24.21
N ARG A 43 -15.12 35.44 25.01
CA ARG A 43 -15.50 34.11 25.48
C ARG A 43 -15.90 33.20 24.32
N MET A 44 -16.74 33.66 23.40
CA MET A 44 -17.12 32.90 22.20
C MET A 44 -15.90 32.48 21.37
N ARG A 45 -14.92 33.38 21.20
CA ARG A 45 -13.66 33.07 20.49
C ARG A 45 -12.76 32.09 21.23
N LEU A 46 -12.78 32.08 22.56
CA LEU A 46 -12.08 31.06 23.34
C LEU A 46 -12.77 29.69 23.20
N GLU A 47 -14.10 29.66 23.20
CA GLU A 47 -14.88 28.43 22.97
C GLU A 47 -14.66 27.88 21.54
N GLU A 48 -14.58 28.75 20.52
CA GLU A 48 -14.22 28.42 19.13
C GLU A 48 -12.78 27.86 19.02
N LEU A 49 -11.79 28.55 19.59
CA LEU A 49 -10.39 28.08 19.62
C LEU A 49 -10.23 26.76 20.38
N ASP A 50 -10.99 26.55 21.46
CA ASP A 50 -11.00 25.28 22.19
C ASP A 50 -11.63 24.14 21.38
N GLU A 51 -12.48 24.41 20.40
CA GLU A 51 -13.00 23.40 19.45
C GLU A 51 -11.97 23.10 18.35
N ASP A 52 -11.34 24.13 17.77
CA ASP A 52 -10.26 23.99 16.79
C ASP A 52 -9.08 23.19 17.35
N ILE A 53 -8.62 23.48 18.58
CA ILE A 53 -7.54 22.74 19.24
C ILE A 53 -7.88 21.25 19.37
N LYS A 54 -9.12 20.90 19.74
CA LYS A 54 -9.56 19.50 19.85
C LYS A 54 -9.61 18.81 18.47
N ALA A 55 -9.98 19.54 17.42
CA ALA A 55 -9.97 19.04 16.05
C ALA A 55 -8.53 18.76 15.58
N ASP A 56 -7.60 19.68 15.84
CA ASP A 56 -6.17 19.54 15.51
C ASP A 56 -5.50 18.40 16.30
N GLU A 57 -5.76 18.29 17.61
CA GLU A 57 -5.27 17.18 18.44
C GLU A 57 -5.72 15.81 17.88
N LYS A 58 -6.99 15.71 17.49
CA LYS A 58 -7.54 14.51 16.83
C LYS A 58 -6.85 14.26 15.48
N GLY A 59 -6.69 15.29 14.64
CA GLY A 59 -5.98 15.22 13.37
C GLY A 59 -4.55 14.71 13.53
N ILE A 60 -3.82 15.21 14.54
CA ILE A 60 -2.46 14.76 14.88
C ILE A 60 -2.43 13.26 15.21
N VAL A 61 -3.42 12.74 15.94
CA VAL A 61 -3.53 11.30 16.25
C VAL A 61 -3.80 10.48 14.98
N GLU A 62 -4.71 10.93 14.12
CA GLU A 62 -5.03 10.27 12.86
C GLU A 62 -3.83 10.25 11.90
N TYR A 63 -3.12 11.37 11.73
CA TYR A 63 -1.89 11.42 10.92
C TYR A 63 -0.78 10.52 11.48
N LYS A 64 -0.59 10.49 12.81
CA LYS A 64 0.36 9.56 13.45
C LYS A 64 0.01 8.10 13.17
N ALA A 65 -1.28 7.75 13.14
CA ALA A 65 -1.73 6.40 12.76
C ALA A 65 -1.47 6.10 11.27
N MET A 66 -1.77 7.04 10.37
CA MET A 66 -1.50 6.88 8.92
C MET A 66 -0.01 6.74 8.63
N ILE A 67 0.86 7.55 9.26
CA ILE A 67 2.32 7.46 9.09
C ILE A 67 2.84 6.07 9.50
N LYS A 68 2.36 5.52 10.62
CA LYS A 68 2.70 4.15 11.04
C LYS A 68 2.24 3.10 10.02
N GLN A 69 1.02 3.21 9.49
CA GLN A 69 0.53 2.29 8.45
C GLN A 69 1.35 2.39 7.15
N LEU A 70 1.76 3.60 6.76
CA LEU A 70 2.60 3.81 5.57
C LEU A 70 4.01 3.24 5.75
N ALA A 71 4.60 3.35 6.95
CA ALA A 71 5.89 2.72 7.26
C ALA A 71 5.82 1.19 7.10
N VAL A 72 4.82 0.54 7.71
CA VAL A 72 4.61 -0.92 7.58
C VAL A 72 4.36 -1.33 6.13
N LYS A 73 3.57 -0.56 5.36
CA LYS A 73 3.34 -0.82 3.93
C LYS A 73 4.62 -0.70 3.11
N ARG A 74 5.48 0.28 3.42
CA ARG A 74 6.78 0.45 2.77
C ARG A 74 7.69 -0.73 3.05
N GLU A 75 7.84 -1.14 4.30
CA GLU A 75 8.67 -2.30 4.69
C GLU A 75 8.22 -3.58 3.97
N LEU A 76 6.91 -3.84 3.92
CA LEU A 76 6.33 -4.97 3.18
C LEU A 76 6.62 -4.92 1.66
N LEU A 77 6.61 -3.73 1.06
CA LEU A 77 6.95 -3.54 -0.36
C LEU A 77 8.44 -3.70 -0.62
N ASP A 78 9.31 -3.19 0.26
CA ASP A 78 10.75 -3.35 0.19
C ASP A 78 11.16 -4.83 0.34
N GLU A 79 10.49 -5.59 1.23
CA GLU A 79 10.63 -7.05 1.29
C GLU A 79 10.18 -7.76 0.02
N ARG A 80 9.02 -7.40 -0.53
CA ARG A 80 8.51 -7.99 -1.79
C ARG A 80 9.45 -7.70 -2.95
N LEU A 81 10.00 -6.49 -3.05
CA LEU A 81 11.01 -6.15 -4.07
C LEU A 81 12.29 -6.97 -3.91
N LYS A 82 12.79 -7.18 -2.68
CA LYS A 82 13.93 -8.07 -2.43
C LYS A 82 13.65 -9.51 -2.86
N LYS A 83 12.51 -10.07 -2.45
CA LYS A 83 12.06 -11.43 -2.81
C LYS A 83 11.91 -11.60 -4.34
N ASN A 84 11.26 -10.64 -5.01
CA ASN A 84 11.08 -10.66 -6.46
C ASN A 84 12.41 -10.51 -7.22
N ARG A 85 13.36 -9.71 -6.72
CA ARG A 85 14.70 -9.58 -7.33
C ARG A 85 15.54 -10.86 -7.19
N ALA A 86 15.47 -11.52 -6.02
CA ALA A 86 16.10 -12.82 -5.84
C ALA A 86 15.49 -13.86 -6.80
N TRP A 87 14.16 -13.95 -6.83
CA TRP A 87 13.44 -14.86 -7.74
C TRP A 87 13.73 -14.58 -9.22
N LEU A 88 13.82 -13.31 -9.63
CA LEU A 88 14.21 -12.94 -11.01
C LEU A 88 15.62 -13.43 -11.35
N LYS A 89 16.59 -13.28 -10.43
CA LYS A 89 17.95 -13.79 -10.63
C LYS A 89 17.95 -15.32 -10.77
N ASP A 90 17.26 -16.01 -9.86
CA ASP A 90 17.14 -17.48 -9.89
C ASP A 90 16.44 -17.96 -11.18
N TYR A 91 15.45 -17.19 -11.67
CA TYR A 91 14.74 -17.44 -12.93
C TYR A 91 15.63 -17.23 -14.16
N GLU A 92 16.41 -16.14 -14.22
CA GLU A 92 17.37 -15.90 -15.30
C GLU A 92 18.45 -16.99 -15.33
N GLU A 93 18.93 -17.44 -14.17
CA GLU A 93 19.96 -18.47 -14.05
C GLU A 93 19.46 -19.88 -14.40
N SER A 94 18.20 -20.22 -14.05
CA SER A 94 17.65 -21.58 -14.25
C SER A 94 16.75 -21.74 -15.48
N ILE A 95 15.91 -20.76 -15.79
CA ILE A 95 14.89 -20.82 -16.87
C ILE A 95 15.31 -19.99 -18.09
N GLY A 96 16.09 -18.92 -17.91
CA GLY A 96 16.75 -18.21 -19.01
C GLY A 96 17.49 -19.12 -20.00
N PRO A 97 18.38 -20.03 -19.55
CA PRO A 97 19.06 -20.98 -20.44
C PRO A 97 18.17 -22.14 -20.93
N PHE A 98 16.97 -22.34 -20.38
CA PHE A 98 16.11 -23.48 -20.73
C PHE A 98 15.71 -23.47 -22.21
N GLN A 99 15.45 -22.30 -22.79
CA GLN A 99 15.12 -22.17 -24.22
C GLN A 99 16.31 -22.56 -25.12
N THR A 100 17.53 -22.24 -24.71
CA THR A 100 18.78 -22.64 -25.38
C THR A 100 19.04 -24.13 -25.20
N GLN A 101 18.86 -24.68 -23.99
CA GLN A 101 18.99 -26.11 -23.72
C GLN A 101 18.00 -26.94 -24.54
N TYR A 102 16.75 -26.47 -24.67
CA TYR A 102 15.73 -27.13 -25.49
C TYR A 102 16.12 -27.12 -26.98
N ALA A 103 16.60 -25.99 -27.51
CA ALA A 103 17.08 -25.92 -28.89
C ALA A 103 18.27 -26.86 -29.15
N ASN A 104 19.23 -26.92 -28.23
CA ASN A 104 20.37 -27.83 -28.30
C ASN A 104 19.92 -29.31 -28.28
N LEU A 105 18.99 -29.67 -27.38
CA LEU A 105 18.45 -31.02 -27.26
C LEU A 105 17.75 -31.47 -28.56
N VAL A 106 16.97 -30.58 -29.18
CA VAL A 106 16.30 -30.88 -30.46
C VAL A 106 17.34 -31.13 -31.58
N ALA A 107 18.40 -30.33 -31.66
CA ALA A 107 19.48 -30.53 -32.63
C ALA A 107 20.28 -31.82 -32.38
N GLU A 108 20.53 -32.18 -31.12
CA GLU A 108 21.19 -33.44 -30.75
C GLU A 108 20.33 -34.67 -31.12
N ILE A 109 19.01 -34.58 -30.88
CA ILE A 109 18.04 -35.61 -31.30
C ILE A 109 18.03 -35.76 -32.82
N GLU A 110 17.97 -34.65 -33.58
CA GLU A 110 18.00 -34.67 -35.04
C GLU A 110 19.29 -35.33 -35.58
N SER A 111 20.44 -34.93 -35.06
CA SER A 111 21.74 -35.53 -35.38
C SER A 111 21.78 -37.03 -35.09
N THR A 112 21.32 -37.44 -33.90
CA THR A 112 21.31 -38.85 -33.46
C THR A 112 20.40 -39.71 -34.34
N TYR A 113 19.20 -39.22 -34.69
CA TYR A 113 18.31 -39.93 -35.62
C TYR A 113 18.87 -39.97 -37.05
N GLY A 114 19.56 -38.91 -37.50
CA GLY A 114 20.26 -38.88 -38.78
C GLY A 114 21.35 -39.96 -38.85
N GLU A 115 22.22 -40.02 -37.84
CA GLU A 115 23.29 -41.03 -37.79
C GLU A 115 22.72 -42.45 -37.65
N ALA A 116 21.72 -42.66 -36.80
CA ALA A 116 21.05 -43.96 -36.65
C ALA A 116 20.43 -44.43 -37.97
N LYS A 117 19.86 -43.52 -38.76
CA LYS A 117 19.29 -43.82 -40.08
C LYS A 117 20.35 -44.24 -41.10
N GLU A 118 21.49 -43.55 -41.17
CA GLU A 118 22.57 -43.93 -42.09
C GLU A 118 23.28 -45.22 -41.64
N ARG A 119 23.51 -45.42 -40.34
CA ARG A 119 24.01 -46.71 -39.82
C ARG A 119 23.03 -47.86 -40.07
N HIS A 120 21.72 -47.62 -39.96
CA HIS A 120 20.70 -48.62 -40.30
C HIS A 120 20.72 -48.96 -41.80
N ARG A 121 20.84 -47.94 -42.66
CA ARG A 121 20.97 -48.11 -44.11
C ARG A 121 22.20 -48.95 -44.48
N ALA A 122 23.38 -48.61 -43.96
CA ALA A 122 24.60 -49.37 -44.16
C ALA A 122 24.46 -50.83 -43.66
N GLY A 123 23.81 -51.04 -42.51
CA GLY A 123 23.49 -52.38 -42.01
C GLY A 123 22.57 -53.17 -42.96
N VAL A 124 21.54 -52.53 -43.53
CA VAL A 124 20.67 -53.15 -44.54
C VAL A 124 21.43 -53.47 -45.83
N GLU A 125 22.34 -52.61 -46.29
CA GLU A 125 23.18 -52.87 -47.46
C GLU A 125 24.10 -54.08 -47.26
N ILE A 126 24.68 -54.25 -46.06
CA ILE A 126 25.45 -55.46 -45.69
C ILE A 126 24.56 -56.71 -45.73
N LEU A 127 23.34 -56.64 -45.19
CA LEU A 127 22.40 -57.76 -45.22
C LEU A 127 21.99 -58.15 -46.65
N ILE A 128 21.78 -57.17 -47.54
CA ILE A 128 21.48 -57.42 -48.97
C ILE A 128 22.67 -58.13 -49.63
N ARG A 129 23.90 -57.60 -49.44
CA ARG A 129 25.10 -58.08 -50.11
C ARG A 129 25.55 -59.46 -49.64
N ASP A 130 25.61 -59.68 -48.33
CA ASP A 130 26.28 -60.85 -47.73
C ASP A 130 25.30 -61.95 -47.31
N PHE A 131 24.02 -61.62 -47.11
CA PHE A 131 22.98 -62.54 -46.62
C PHE A 131 21.77 -62.65 -47.57
N ASN A 132 21.84 -62.04 -48.76
CA ASN A 132 20.78 -62.08 -49.78
C ASN A 132 19.42 -61.55 -49.28
N TYR A 133 19.43 -60.63 -48.31
CA TYR A 133 18.24 -59.99 -47.75
C TYR A 133 17.53 -59.14 -48.83
N HIS A 134 16.20 -59.12 -48.80
CA HIS A 134 15.40 -58.29 -49.70
C HIS A 134 14.45 -57.40 -48.88
N PRO A 135 14.50 -56.06 -49.02
CA PRO A 135 13.90 -55.13 -48.05
C PRO A 135 12.37 -55.19 -47.94
N THR A 136 11.67 -55.72 -48.95
CA THR A 136 10.21 -55.98 -48.90
C THR A 136 9.84 -57.28 -48.17
N PHE A 137 10.79 -58.16 -47.90
CA PHE A 137 10.58 -59.45 -47.22
C PHE A 137 10.94 -59.38 -45.73
N LYS A 138 10.76 -58.23 -45.08
CA LYS A 138 10.77 -58.11 -43.62
C LYS A 138 9.53 -58.79 -43.03
N ARG A 139 9.57 -60.12 -43.01
CA ARG A 139 8.60 -61.00 -42.38
C ARG A 139 8.67 -60.81 -40.86
N TRP A 140 7.51 -60.82 -40.21
CA TRP A 140 7.38 -60.54 -38.76
C TRP A 140 7.63 -61.80 -37.90
N ASP A 141 7.74 -62.96 -38.53
CA ASP A 141 7.91 -64.30 -37.96
C ASP A 141 9.28 -64.95 -38.30
N ASP A 142 10.11 -64.28 -39.09
CA ASP A 142 11.33 -64.88 -39.66
C ASP A 142 12.54 -64.68 -38.74
N ASN A 143 12.95 -65.76 -38.08
CA ASN A 143 14.12 -65.77 -37.20
C ASN A 143 15.40 -65.65 -38.03
N PHE A 144 16.01 -64.47 -38.00
CA PHE A 144 17.31 -64.20 -38.62
C PHE A 144 18.40 -65.14 -38.05
N THR A 145 18.68 -66.22 -38.77
CA THR A 145 19.66 -67.25 -38.39
C THR A 145 21.01 -66.96 -39.05
N ALA A 146 21.73 -65.95 -38.52
CA ALA A 146 23.12 -65.75 -38.86
C ALA A 146 23.95 -66.95 -38.38
N THR A 147 24.40 -67.81 -39.31
CA THR A 147 25.43 -68.80 -39.05
C THR A 147 26.74 -68.07 -38.70
N PRO A 148 27.33 -68.27 -37.51
CA PRO A 148 28.54 -67.55 -37.12
C PRO A 148 29.70 -67.91 -38.06
N PHE A 149 30.31 -66.89 -38.66
CA PHE A 149 31.52 -67.08 -39.46
C PHE A 149 32.70 -67.41 -38.54
N VAL A 150 33.18 -68.65 -38.64
CA VAL A 150 34.42 -69.10 -37.98
C VAL A 150 35.52 -69.18 -39.04
N PRO A 151 36.50 -68.27 -39.05
CA PRO A 151 37.64 -68.36 -39.96
C PRO A 151 38.51 -69.60 -39.64
N LYS A 152 39.17 -70.14 -40.67
CA LYS A 152 40.19 -71.18 -40.55
C LYS A 152 41.58 -70.59 -40.38
#